data_AF-A0A812JUM3-F1
#
_entry.id   AF-A0A812JUM3-F1
#
_cell.length_a   1.000
_cell.length_b   1.000
_cell.length_c   1.000
_cell.angle_alpha   90.00
_cell.angle_beta   90.00
_cell.angle_gamma   90.00
#
_symmetry.space_group_name_H-M   'P 1'
#
loop_
_entity.id
_entity.type
_entity.pdbx_description
1 polymer ?
#
loop_
_entity_poly.entity_id
_entity_poly.type
_entity_poly.pdbx_seq_one_letter_code
_entity_poly.pdbx_strand_id
1 'polypeptide(L)'
;MPSYVPEEISAAGVADVVRRFVEAAVVCKEVGFTGVQIHAAHGYLLSSFLNPLANRRADRYGGSTASRSTLLLEVVQATRAAVGGSFPISVKLNSSEFWLLCHGGFRK
;
A
#
# COMPACT_ATOMS: atom_id res chain seq x y z
N MET A 1 10.36 18.73 -19.50
CA MET A 1 9.42 17.64 -19.20
C MET A 1 8.26 18.24 -18.43
N PRO A 2 7.00 18.14 -18.87
CA PRO A 2 5.88 18.54 -18.01
C PRO A 2 5.89 17.67 -16.75
N SER A 3 5.70 18.28 -15.58
CA SER A 3 5.59 17.53 -14.32
C SER A 3 4.26 16.79 -14.31
N TYR A 4 4.30 15.46 -14.25
CA TYR A 4 3.10 14.66 -14.03
C TYR A 4 2.70 14.75 -12.56
N VAL A 5 1.47 15.20 -12.29
CA VAL A 5 0.89 15.23 -10.95
C VAL A 5 -0.06 14.03 -10.85
N PRO A 6 0.14 13.11 -9.89
CA PRO A 6 -0.78 12.00 -9.68
C PRO A 6 -2.18 12.47 -9.33
N GLU A 7 -3.19 11.75 -9.82
CA GLU A 7 -4.59 11.97 -9.46
C GLU A 7 -4.97 11.18 -8.20
N GLU A 8 -5.89 11.73 -7.40
CA GLU A 8 -6.41 11.04 -6.22
C GLU A 8 -7.31 9.86 -6.65
N ILE A 9 -7.01 8.65 -6.16
CA ILE A 9 -7.77 7.44 -6.49
C ILE A 9 -9.19 7.53 -5.92
N SER A 10 -10.21 7.23 -6.73
CA SER A 10 -11.60 7.15 -6.26
C SER A 10 -11.84 5.92 -5.37
N ALA A 11 -12.94 5.90 -4.60
CA ALA A 11 -13.27 4.72 -3.78
C ALA A 11 -13.38 3.43 -4.63
N ALA A 12 -13.95 3.53 -5.84
CA ALA A 12 -14.00 2.42 -6.80
C ALA A 12 -12.60 2.02 -7.29
N GLY A 13 -11.72 3.00 -7.52
CA GLY A 13 -10.31 2.74 -7.85
C GLY A 13 -9.56 2.05 -6.72
N VAL A 14 -9.85 2.36 -5.46
CA VAL A 14 -9.25 1.65 -4.32
C VAL A 14 -9.71 0.19 -4.28
N ALA A 15 -11.00 -0.08 -4.52
CA ALA A 15 -11.50 -1.44 -4.64
C ALA A 15 -10.84 -2.20 -5.80
N ASP A 16 -10.62 -1.54 -6.94
CA ASP A 16 -9.89 -2.13 -8.07
C ASP A 16 -8.42 -2.42 -7.74
N VAL A 17 -7.75 -1.56 -6.97
CA VAL A 17 -6.41 -1.84 -6.45
C VAL A 17 -6.39 -3.12 -5.64
N VAL A 18 -7.31 -3.28 -4.68
CA VAL A 18 -7.43 -4.52 -3.87
C VAL A 18 -7.60 -5.73 -4.77
N ARG A 19 -8.52 -5.69 -5.73
CA ARG A 19 -8.77 -6.77 -6.70
C ARG A 19 -7.50 -7.15 -7.46
N ARG A 20 -6.73 -6.17 -7.95
CA ARG A 20 -5.50 -6.43 -8.71
C ARG A 20 -4.39 -7.06 -7.88
N PHE A 21 -4.25 -6.68 -6.60
CA PHE A 21 -3.31 -7.36 -5.69
C PHE A 21 -3.69 -8.83 -5.48
N VAL A 22 -4.99 -9.10 -5.31
CA VAL A 22 -5.52 -10.47 -5.17
C VAL A 22 -5.23 -11.29 -6.42
N GLU A 23 -5.56 -10.75 -7.60
CA GLU A 23 -5.33 -11.42 -8.88
C GLU A 23 -3.86 -11.76 -9.11
N ALA A 24 -2.96 -10.81 -8.84
CA ALA A 24 -1.53 -11.04 -8.95
C ALA A 24 -1.07 -12.19 -8.01
N ALA A 25 -1.57 -12.22 -6.77
CA ALA A 25 -1.21 -13.26 -5.83
C ALA A 25 -1.77 -14.65 -6.20
N VAL A 26 -2.98 -14.70 -6.75
CA VAL A 26 -3.59 -15.93 -7.28
C VAL A 26 -2.76 -16.45 -8.45
N VAL A 27 -2.43 -15.59 -9.42
CA VAL A 27 -1.58 -15.96 -10.56
C VAL A 27 -0.21 -16.46 -10.08
N CYS A 28 0.43 -15.79 -9.13
CA CYS A 28 1.69 -16.25 -8.55
C CYS A 28 1.56 -17.68 -7.98
N LYS A 29 0.49 -17.96 -7.24
CA LYS A 29 0.24 -19.30 -6.71
C LYS A 29 0.02 -20.33 -7.83
N GLU A 30 -0.78 -20.00 -8.84
CA GLU A 30 -1.09 -20.89 -9.97
C GLU A 30 0.15 -21.26 -10.79
N VAL A 31 1.09 -20.33 -10.97
CA VAL A 31 2.35 -20.59 -11.69
C VAL A 31 3.45 -21.19 -10.81
N GLY A 32 3.14 -21.55 -9.55
CA GLY A 32 4.03 -22.32 -8.68
C GLY A 32 4.97 -21.51 -7.79
N PHE A 33 4.76 -20.20 -7.62
CA PHE A 33 5.45 -19.47 -6.55
C PHE A 33 5.03 -20.03 -5.19
N THR A 34 5.94 -19.99 -4.21
CA THR A 34 5.72 -20.52 -2.86
C THR A 34 5.28 -19.46 -1.86
N GLY A 35 4.95 -18.25 -2.32
CA GLY A 35 4.52 -17.13 -1.50
C GLY A 35 4.57 -15.81 -2.26
N VAL A 36 4.08 -14.74 -1.62
CA VAL A 36 4.13 -13.37 -2.16
C VAL A 36 4.61 -12.35 -1.12
N GLN A 37 5.18 -11.26 -1.60
CA GLN A 37 5.49 -10.08 -0.80
C GLN A 37 4.68 -8.88 -1.27
N ILE A 38 3.86 -8.34 -0.37
CA ILE A 38 3.09 -7.11 -0.60
C ILE A 38 4.01 -5.92 -0.31
N HIS A 39 4.27 -5.11 -1.33
CA HIS A 39 5.20 -3.99 -1.21
C HIS A 39 4.47 -2.72 -0.73
N ALA A 40 4.69 -2.35 0.52
CA ALA A 40 4.17 -1.14 1.17
C ALA A 40 5.30 -0.24 1.67
N ALA A 41 6.31 -0.05 0.82
CA ALA A 41 7.53 0.68 1.12
C ALA A 41 8.03 1.51 -0.08
N HIS A 42 9.05 2.34 0.13
CA HIS A 42 9.75 3.10 -0.91
C HIS A 42 8.89 4.11 -1.70
N GLY A 43 7.90 4.74 -1.08
CA GLY A 43 7.07 5.75 -1.75
C GLY A 43 6.13 5.22 -2.85
N TYR A 44 5.99 3.90 -2.99
CA TYR A 44 4.97 3.29 -3.85
C TYR A 44 3.56 3.47 -3.26
N LEU A 45 2.55 3.03 -4.03
CA LEU A 45 1.12 3.22 -3.74
C LEU A 45 0.74 2.98 -2.27
N LEU A 46 0.99 1.78 -1.73
CA LEU A 46 0.58 1.44 -0.37
C LEU A 46 1.32 2.27 0.69
N SER A 47 2.62 2.55 0.50
CA SER A 47 3.35 3.47 1.38
C SER A 47 2.85 4.91 1.30
N SER A 48 2.39 5.37 0.13
CA SER A 48 1.79 6.70 -0.02
C SER A 48 0.49 6.82 0.77
N PHE A 49 -0.33 5.76 0.85
CA PHE A 49 -1.49 5.72 1.74
C PHE A 49 -1.10 5.80 3.23
N LEU A 50 -0.04 5.11 3.64
CA LEU A 50 0.43 5.11 5.03
C LEU A 50 1.03 6.47 5.47
N ASN A 51 1.62 7.20 4.53
CA ASN A 51 2.34 8.44 4.80
C ASN A 51 1.39 9.66 4.92
N PRO A 52 1.33 10.36 6.07
CA PRO A 52 0.47 11.54 6.24
C PRO A 52 0.84 12.74 5.37
N LEU A 53 2.07 12.81 4.86
CA LEU A 53 2.47 13.91 3.95
C LEU A 53 1.92 13.72 2.54
N ALA A 54 1.81 12.47 2.10
CA ALA A 54 1.31 12.09 0.78
C ALA A 54 -0.21 11.87 0.78
N ASN A 55 -0.76 11.23 1.81
CA ASN A 55 -2.18 10.97 1.94
C ASN A 55 -2.88 12.06 2.75
N ARG A 56 -3.51 12.99 2.03
CA ARG A 56 -4.31 14.10 2.57
C ARG A 56 -5.82 13.86 2.44
N ARG A 57 -6.24 12.61 2.23
CA ARG A 57 -7.65 12.24 2.07
C ARG A 57 -8.43 12.52 3.36
N ALA A 58 -9.71 12.85 3.20
CA ALA A 58 -10.66 13.03 4.29
C ALA A 58 -11.66 11.87 4.42
N ASP A 59 -11.53 10.84 3.59
CA ASP A 59 -12.38 9.64 3.62
C ASP A 59 -11.81 8.56 4.55
N ARG A 60 -12.41 7.35 4.51
CA ARG A 60 -12.02 6.23 5.38
C ARG A 60 -10.57 5.76 5.23
N TYR A 61 -9.86 6.20 4.19
CA TYR A 61 -8.46 5.85 3.94
C TYR A 61 -7.47 6.94 4.35
N GLY A 62 -7.92 8.07 4.91
CA GLY A 62 -7.07 9.20 5.28
C GLY A 62 -7.24 9.65 6.74
N GLY A 63 -6.47 10.65 7.17
CA GLY A 63 -6.56 11.18 8.53
C GLY A 63 -5.76 10.32 9.53
N SER A 64 -6.43 9.50 10.34
CA SER A 64 -5.78 8.73 11.42
C SER A 64 -4.83 7.64 10.91
N THR A 65 -3.89 7.17 11.73
CA THR A 65 -3.01 6.05 11.36
C THR A 65 -3.80 4.78 11.01
N ALA A 66 -4.90 4.49 11.72
CA ALA A 66 -5.76 3.35 11.45
C ALA A 66 -6.51 3.48 10.11
N SER A 67 -6.98 4.68 9.79
CA SER A 67 -7.62 4.97 8.50
C SER A 67 -6.60 4.84 7.36
N ARG A 68 -5.39 5.40 7.51
CA ARG A 68 -4.31 5.29 6.52
C ARG A 68 -3.84 3.86 6.28
N SER A 69 -3.90 2.98 7.28
CA SER A 69 -3.55 1.57 7.12
C SER A 69 -4.68 0.70 6.53
N THR A 70 -5.89 1.24 6.38
CA THR A 70 -7.07 0.48 5.94
C THR A 70 -6.84 -0.21 4.60
N LEU A 71 -6.30 0.48 3.59
CA LEU A 71 -6.04 -0.13 2.28
C LEU A 71 -5.05 -1.29 2.35
N LEU A 72 -3.96 -1.14 3.11
CA LEU A 72 -2.98 -2.23 3.27
C LEU A 72 -3.63 -3.45 3.94
N LEU A 73 -4.44 -3.23 4.97
CA LEU A 73 -5.13 -4.31 5.67
C LEU A 73 -6.15 -5.01 4.76
N GLU A 74 -6.92 -4.26 3.97
CA GLU A 74 -7.86 -4.81 2.98
C GLU A 74 -7.12 -5.66 1.93
N VAL A 75 -5.99 -5.18 1.41
CA VAL A 75 -5.14 -5.94 0.49
C VAL A 75 -4.65 -7.25 1.12
N VAL A 76 -4.12 -7.22 2.34
CA VAL A 76 -3.62 -8.41 3.04
C VAL A 76 -4.75 -9.41 3.31
N GLN A 77 -5.89 -8.93 3.80
CA GLN A 77 -7.04 -9.77 4.15
C GLN A 77 -7.64 -10.43 2.90
N ALA A 78 -7.89 -9.66 1.84
CA ALA A 78 -8.44 -10.19 0.59
C ALA A 78 -7.45 -11.17 -0.07
N THR A 79 -6.15 -10.85 -0.06
CA THR A 79 -5.12 -11.76 -0.57
C THR A 79 -5.12 -13.07 0.21
N ARG A 80 -5.11 -13.02 1.55
CA ARG A 80 -5.18 -14.20 2.42
C ARG A 80 -6.40 -15.07 2.12
N ALA A 81 -7.58 -14.46 1.96
CA ALA A 81 -8.80 -15.17 1.64
C ALA A 81 -8.69 -15.93 0.31
N ALA A 82 -8.06 -15.33 -0.71
CA ALA A 82 -7.92 -15.93 -2.03
C ALA A 82 -6.84 -17.02 -2.11
N VAL A 83 -5.69 -16.83 -1.47
CA VAL A 83 -4.55 -17.77 -1.58
C VAL A 83 -4.59 -18.91 -0.55
N GLY A 84 -5.47 -18.83 0.46
CA GLY A 84 -5.64 -19.84 1.50
C GLY A 84 -4.55 -19.77 2.59
N GLY A 85 -4.79 -20.37 3.76
CA GLY A 85 -3.97 -20.18 4.97
C GLY A 85 -2.52 -20.68 4.91
N SER A 86 -2.23 -21.66 4.05
CA SER A 86 -0.90 -22.27 3.92
C SER A 86 0.07 -21.51 3.01
N PHE A 87 -0.43 -20.54 2.24
CA PHE A 87 0.40 -19.78 1.30
C PHE A 87 1.04 -18.57 2.00
N PRO A 88 2.38 -18.48 2.13
CA PRO A 88 3.06 -17.37 2.77
C PRO A 88 2.73 -16.00 2.14
N ILE A 89 2.42 -15.04 2.99
CA ILE A 89 2.27 -13.62 2.63
C ILE A 89 3.21 -12.84 3.54
N SER A 90 4.14 -12.10 2.95
CA SER A 90 4.97 -11.12 3.66
C SER A 90 4.57 -9.71 3.26
N VAL A 91 4.85 -8.73 4.13
CA VAL A 91 4.67 -7.31 3.82
C VAL A 91 6.00 -6.61 3.98
N LYS A 92 6.43 -5.90 2.93
CA LYS A 92 7.60 -5.01 3.02
C LYS A 92 7.13 -3.63 3.45
N LEU A 93 7.46 -3.26 4.68
CA LEU A 93 7.14 -1.96 5.28
C LEU A 93 8.42 -1.15 5.49
N ASN A 94 8.29 0.17 5.44
CA ASN A 94 9.39 1.04 5.86
C ASN A 94 9.50 1.03 7.38
N SER A 95 10.73 0.99 7.89
CA SER A 95 11.02 1.21 9.31
C SER A 95 10.77 2.66 9.71
N SER A 96 11.11 3.60 8.82
CA SER A 96 10.74 5.00 8.90
C SER A 96 10.64 5.58 7.49
N GLU A 97 9.70 6.50 7.28
CA GLU A 97 9.56 7.24 6.02
C GLU A 97 10.04 8.68 6.23
N PHE A 98 10.95 9.14 5.36
CA PHE A 98 11.55 10.49 5.31
C PHE A 98 11.58 11.26 6.64
N TRP A 99 12.38 10.78 7.60
CA TRP A 99 12.64 11.43 8.89
C TRP A 99 13.06 12.92 8.76
N LEU A 100 13.65 13.30 7.63
CA LEU A 100 14.16 14.65 7.35
C LEU A 100 13.06 15.66 6.99
N LEU A 101 11.91 15.26 6.44
CA LEU A 101 10.85 16.21 6.07
C LEU A 101 9.98 16.63 7.25
N CYS A 102 9.77 15.74 8.23
CA CYS A 102 9.00 16.05 9.44
C CYS A 102 9.78 16.83 10.50
N HIS A 103 11.12 16.84 10.45
CA HIS A 103 12.00 17.48 11.45
C HIS A 103 12.94 18.55 10.87
N GLY A 104 12.69 19.08 9.68
CA GLY A 104 13.47 20.20 9.12
C GLY A 104 14.93 19.85 8.83
N GLY A 105 15.16 18.82 8.00
CA GLY A 105 16.48 18.35 7.62
C GLY A 105 17.41 19.43 7.04
N PHE A 106 18.65 19.42 7.54
CA PHE A 106 19.82 20.25 7.20
C PHE A 106 19.62 21.77 7.27
N ARG A 107 19.61 22.31 8.50
CA ARG A 107 20.23 23.63 8.71
C ARG A 107 21.74 23.48 8.49
N LYS A 108 22.27 24.18 7.48
CA LYS A 108 23.68 24.57 7.45
C LYS A 108 23.97 25.50 8.63
#